data_AF-A0A212F2Y1-F1
#
_entry.id   AF-A0A212F2Y1-F1
#
_cell.length_a   1.000
_cell.length_b   1.000
_cell.length_c   1.000
_cell.angle_alpha   90.00
_cell.angle_beta   90.00
_cell.angle_gamma   90.00
#
_symmetry.space_group_name_H-M   'P 1'
#
loop_
_entity.id
_entity.type
_entity.pdbx_description
1 polymer ?
#
loop_
_entity_poly.entity_id
_entity_poly.type
_entity_poly.pdbx_seq_one_letter_code
_entity_poly.pdbx_strand_id
1 'polypeptide(L)' 'MLVNNALLTVCGAWFGAVVIPLDWNTPWQKWPIPCYLGAIGGYLISNVLTVTKVTMMSATAKYPIFKLGISIINRLHISK' A
#
# COMPACT_ATOMS: atom_id res chain seq x y z
N MET A 1 -9.43 5.86 5.04
CA MET A 1 -9.21 5.62 3.59
C MET A 1 -8.25 6.64 2.98
N LEU A 2 -8.57 7.94 2.99
CA LEU A 2 -7.71 8.96 2.34
C LEU A 2 -6.28 8.98 2.87
N VAL A 3 -6.10 8.98 4.20
CA VAL A 3 -4.76 9.03 4.81
C VAL A 3 -3.92 7.78 4.46
N ASN A 4 -4.50 6.59 4.53
CA ASN A 4 -3.81 5.34 4.17
C ASN A 4 -3.42 5.31 2.70
N ASN A 5 -4.32 5.76 1.81
CA ASN A 5 -4.04 5.89 0.39
C ASN A 5 -2.88 6.87 0.15
N ALA A 6 -2.94 8.07 0.73
CA ALA A 6 -1.89 9.08 0.61
C ALA A 6 -0.54 8.57 1.13
N LEU A 7 -0.51 7.92 2.30
CA LEU A 7 0.70 7.34 2.88
C LEU A 7 1.33 6.30 1.95
N LEU A 8 0.54 5.33 1.49
CA LEU A 8 1.05 4.27 0.61
C LEU A 8 1.43 4.80 -0.78
N THR A 9 0.74 5.82 -1.30
CA THR A 9 1.12 6.51 -2.54
C THR A 9 2.47 7.22 -2.40
N VAL A 10 2.68 7.98 -1.32
CA VAL A 10 3.96 8.67 -1.09
C VAL A 10 5.09 7.68 -0.83
N CYS A 11 4.84 6.64 -0.02
CA CYS A 11 5.81 5.56 0.18
C CYS A 11 6.15 4.84 -1.13
N GLY A 12 5.14 4.52 -1.95
CA GLY A 12 5.33 3.89 -3.24
C GLY A 12 6.13 4.77 -4.20
N ALA A 13 5.86 6.07 -4.25
CA ALA A 13 6.63 7.03 -5.03
C ALA A 13 8.11 7.08 -4.59
N TRP A 14 8.35 7.07 -3.27
CA TRP A 14 9.69 7.04 -2.69
C TRP A 14 10.44 5.75 -3.03
N PHE A 15 9.79 4.58 -2.92
CA PHE A 15 10.39 3.31 -3.35
C PHE A 15 10.66 3.26 -4.86
N GLY A 16 9.80 3.89 -5.68
CA GLY A 16 10.05 4.07 -7.10
C GLY A 16 11.34 4.84 -7.40
N ALA A 17 11.84 5.65 -6.45
CA ALA A 17 13.12 6.34 -6.64
C ALA A 17 14.34 5.41 -6.55
N VAL A 18 14.20 4.22 -5.97
CA VAL A 18 15.30 3.26 -5.78
C VAL A 18 15.88 2.76 -7.10
N VAL A 19 15.09 2.74 -8.18
CA VAL A 19 15.53 2.26 -9.50
C VAL A 19 16.16 3.33 -10.39
N ILE A 20 16.08 4.63 -10.03
CA ILE A 20 16.68 5.73 -10.82
C ILE A 20 18.21 5.60 -10.94
N PRO A 21 18.96 5.21 -9.89
CA PRO A 21 20.41 5.10 -10.00
C PRO A 21 20.86 3.99 -10.97
N LEU A 22 20.02 2.98 -11.23
CA LEU A 22 20.38 1.83 -12.07
C LEU A 22 20.59 2.22 -13.53
N ASP A 23 19.72 3.09 -14.07
CA ASP A 23 19.78 3.55 -15.47
C ASP A 23 20.18 5.03 -15.57
N TRP A 24 20.96 5.54 -14.59
CA TRP A 24 21.41 6.93 -14.54
C TRP A 24 22.14 7.35 -15.83
N ASN A 25 21.82 8.54 -16.36
CA ASN A 25 22.36 9.09 -17.62
C ASN A 25 22.04 8.29 -18.91
N THR A 26 21.11 7.35 -18.88
CA THR A 26 20.66 6.69 -20.10
C THR A 26 19.61 7.52 -20.84
N PRO A 27 19.61 7.55 -22.19
CA PRO A 27 18.65 8.35 -22.95
C PRO A 27 17.19 7.86 -22.81
N TRP A 28 16.99 6.60 -22.39
CA TRP A 28 15.65 6.03 -22.14
C TRP A 28 15.14 6.32 -20.73
N GLN A 29 16.00 6.63 -19.77
CA GLN A 29 15.57 6.96 -18.41
C GLN A 29 14.99 8.39 -18.37
N LYS A 30 13.66 8.47 -18.36
CA LYS A 30 12.94 9.72 -18.13
C LYS A 30 12.48 9.82 -16.68
N TRP A 31 13.05 10.78 -15.96
CA TRP A 31 12.49 11.21 -14.70
C TRP A 31 11.14 11.92 -14.93
N PRO A 32 10.08 11.68 -14.13
CA PRO A 32 9.95 10.84 -12.94
C PRO A 32 9.09 9.58 -13.15
N ILE A 33 9.27 8.85 -14.26
CA ILE A 33 8.47 7.66 -14.58
C ILE A 33 8.44 6.61 -13.45
N PRO A 34 9.58 6.17 -12.87
CA PRO A 34 9.54 5.09 -11.89
C PRO A 34 8.86 5.51 -10.57
N CYS A 35 8.96 6.78 -10.18
CA CYS A 35 8.21 7.32 -9.04
C CYS A 35 6.72 7.41 -9.31
N TYR A 36 6.30 7.77 -10.52
CA TYR A 36 4.89 7.79 -10.90
C TYR A 36 4.27 6.38 -10.87
N LEU A 37 4.99 5.38 -11.40
CA LEU A 37 4.58 3.98 -11.32
C LEU A 37 4.53 3.48 -9.88
N GLY A 38 5.51 3.85 -9.05
CA GLY A 38 5.51 3.58 -7.62
C GLY A 38 4.32 4.21 -6.90
N ALA A 39 3.95 5.44 -7.23
CA ALA A 39 2.80 6.14 -6.65
C ALA A 39 1.47 5.45 -6.97
N ILE A 40 1.28 5.08 -8.25
CA ILE A 40 0.11 4.32 -8.69
C ILE A 40 0.06 2.95 -8.01
N GLY A 41 1.20 2.24 -7.97
CA GLY A 41 1.31 0.95 -7.31
C GLY A 41 0.97 1.02 -5.83
N GLY A 42 1.50 2.02 -5.12
CA GLY A 42 1.18 2.28 -3.72
C GLY A 42 -0.30 2.56 -3.48
N TYR A 43 -0.92 3.38 -4.34
CA TYR A 43 -2.36 3.63 -4.29
C TYR A 43 -3.18 2.35 -4.50
N LEU A 44 -2.82 1.53 -5.48
CA LEU A 44 -3.49 0.28 -5.80
C LEU A 44 -3.39 -0.72 -4.63
N ILE A 45 -2.19 -0.87 -4.06
CA ILE A 45 -1.95 -1.73 -2.89
C ILE A 45 -2.84 -1.29 -1.71
N SER A 46 -2.95 0.02 -1.46
CA SER A 46 -3.82 0.53 -0.38
C SER A 46 -5.29 0.16 -0.56
N ASN A 47 -5.79 0.24 -1.79
CA ASN A 47 -7.16 -0.16 -2.09
C ASN A 47 -7.36 -1.67 -1.92
N VAL A 48 -6.43 -2.49 -2.41
CA VAL A 48 -6.47 -3.96 -2.24
C VAL A 48 -6.48 -4.32 -0.76
N LEU A 49 -5.57 -3.77 0.04
CA LEU A 49 -5.52 -4.00 1.48
C LEU A 49 -6.81 -3.59 2.19
N THR A 50 -7.42 -2.49 1.76
CA THR A 50 -8.69 -2.02 2.34
C THR A 50 -9.83 -2.98 2.02
N VAL A 51 -9.94 -3.44 0.76
CA VAL A 51 -10.94 -4.45 0.37
C VAL A 51 -10.73 -5.75 1.14
N THR A 52 -9.50 -6.25 1.21
CA THR A 52 -9.17 -7.46 1.97
C THR A 52 -9.53 -7.32 3.46
N LYS A 53 -9.27 -6.16 4.07
CA LYS A 53 -9.66 -5.91 5.47
C LYS A 53 -11.17 -5.98 5.66
N VAL A 54 -11.93 -5.34 4.77
CA VAL A 54 -13.41 -5.31 4.84
C VAL A 54 -13.99 -6.71 4.63
N THR A 55 -13.49 -7.47 3.66
CA THR A 55 -13.97 -8.83 3.41
C THR A 55 -13.64 -9.77 4.57
N MET A 56 -12.45 -9.64 5.17
CA MET A 56 -12.06 -10.42 6.34
C MET A 56 -12.93 -10.07 7.55
N MET A 57 -13.28 -8.78 7.75
CA MET A 57 -14.22 -8.37 8.81
C MET A 57 -15.59 -9.01 8.62
N SER A 58 -16.12 -9.04 7.39
CA SER A 58 -17.37 -9.75 7.09
C SER A 58 -17.26 -11.26 7.37
N ALA A 59 -16.12 -11.88 7.01
CA ALA A 59 -15.87 -13.30 7.25
C ALA A 59 -15.84 -13.68 8.75
N THR A 60 -15.43 -12.77 9.64
CA THR A 60 -15.44 -13.06 11.09
C THR A 60 -16.82 -13.30 11.69
N ALA A 61 -17.88 -12.81 11.05
CA ALA A 61 -19.25 -13.11 11.48
C ALA A 61 -19.58 -14.60 11.31
N LYS A 62 -18.98 -15.25 10.30
CA LYS A 62 -19.24 -16.66 9.95
C LYS A 62 -18.16 -17.62 10.48
N TYR A 63 -16.90 -17.19 10.51
CA TYR A 63 -15.76 -18.02 10.90
C TYR A 63 -14.93 -17.31 12.00
N PRO A 64 -15.03 -17.76 13.27
CA PRO A 64 -14.37 -17.11 14.40
C PRO A 64 -12.83 -17.21 14.36
N ILE A 65 -12.27 -18.10 13.54
CA ILE A 65 -10.81 -18.26 13.41
C ILE A 65 -10.11 -17.00 12.87
N PHE A 66 -10.81 -16.19 12.06
CA PHE A 66 -10.26 -14.93 11.54
C PHE A 66 -10.25 -13.80 12.58
N LYS A 67 -10.89 -13.99 13.74
CA LYS A 67 -11.01 -12.98 14.81
C LYS A 67 -9.65 -12.62 15.42
N LEU A 68 -8.73 -13.59 15.49
CA LEU A 68 -7.35 -13.38 15.95
C LEU A 68 -6.61 -12.42 15.02
N GLY A 69 -6.65 -12.66 13.70
CA GLY A 69 -5.97 -11.82 12.70
C GLY A 69 -6.50 -10.38 12.68
N ILE A 70 -7.82 -10.21 12.79
CA ILE A 70 -8.43 -8.87 12.83
C ILE A 70 -8.15 -8.12 14.11
N SER A 71 -8.06 -8.82 15.25
CA SER A 71 -7.66 -8.21 16.52
C SER A 71 -6.27 -7.56 16.42
N ILE A 72 -5.33 -8.23 15.76
CA ILE A 72 -3.97 -7.72 15.52
C ILE A 72 -4.03 -6.48 14.60
N ILE A 73 -4.75 -6.57 13.48
CA ILE A 73 -4.91 -5.47 12.52
C ILE A 73 -5.57 -4.24 13.16
N ASN A 74 -6.57 -4.44 14.02
CA ASN A 74 -7.26 -3.35 14.70
C ASN A 74 -6.41 -2.71 15.80
N ARG A 75 -5.59 -3.49 16.54
CA ARG A 75 -4.62 -2.91 17.48
C ARG A 75 -3.63 -1.99 16.78
N LEU A 76 -3.14 -2.37 15.60
CA LEU A 76 -2.22 -1.54 14.82
C LEU A 76 -2.86 -0.21 14.36
N HIS A 77 -4.18 -0.16 14.22
CA HIS A 77 -4.90 1.04 13.80
C HIS A 77 -5.30 1.97 14.98
N ILE A 78 -5.33 1.45 16.21
CA ILE A 78 -5.71 2.17 17.44
C ILE A 78 -4.55 2.97 18.05
N SER A 79 -3.32 2.86 17.52
CA SER A 79 -2.16 3.61 18.03
C SER A 79 -2.13 5.10 17.59
N LYS A 80 -3.29 5.75 17.51
CA LYS A 80 -3.41 7.21 17.41
C LYS A 80 -4.34 7.73 18.49
#